data_AF-A0A063ZBQ7-F1
#
_entry.id   AF-A0A063ZBQ7-F1
#
_cell.length_a   1.000
_cell.length_b   1.000
_cell.length_c   1.000
_cell.angle_alpha   90.00
_cell.angle_beta   90.00
_cell.angle_gamma   90.00
#
_symmetry.space_group_name_H-M   'P 1'
#
loop_
_entity.id
_entity.type
_entity.pdbx_description
1 polymer ?
#
loop_
_entity_poly.entity_id
_entity_poly.type
_entity_poly.pdbx_seq_one_letter_code
_entity_poly.pdbx_strand_id
1 'polypeptide(L)'
;MENYSLPGRRLVALLLLCCLFGAAVTAGCTGTSAEPEPQVPTSEATPGAHTIYSPAGPKPSFSASVTTPEKHMRSDGSCYWIVTGTVTNDGDGPARNAVIRFMLVDDESNMIRATETILAPWFQAGETKIFTIDAFPGDCDRQYHAEIDVTHDIP
;
A
#
# COMPACT_ATOMS: atom_id res chain seq x y z
N MET A 1 -31.45 -30.63 31.12
CA MET A 1 -30.05 -31.03 31.37
C MET A 1 -29.20 -30.37 30.31
N GLU A 2 -28.70 -29.19 30.63
CA GLU A 2 -27.60 -28.55 29.91
C GLU A 2 -26.32 -29.36 30.09
N ASN A 3 -25.55 -29.53 29.02
CA ASN A 3 -24.15 -29.89 29.10
C ASN A 3 -23.35 -28.81 28.38
N TYR A 4 -22.91 -27.81 29.14
CA TYR A 4 -21.79 -26.97 28.76
C TYR A 4 -20.51 -27.72 29.09
N SER A 5 -19.65 -27.93 28.10
CA SER A 5 -18.27 -28.34 28.36
C SER A 5 -17.33 -27.77 27.31
N LEU A 6 -16.66 -26.68 27.67
CA LEU A 6 -15.33 -26.30 27.23
C LEU A 6 -14.68 -25.50 28.38
N PRO A 7 -13.44 -25.82 28.79
CA PRO A 7 -12.45 -24.74 28.82
C PRO A 7 -11.03 -25.25 28.51
N GLY A 8 -10.73 -25.57 27.25
CA GLY A 8 -9.35 -25.86 26.80
C GLY A 8 -8.55 -24.62 26.38
N ARG A 9 -9.18 -23.44 26.31
CA ARG A 9 -8.60 -22.24 25.66
C ARG A 9 -8.21 -21.10 26.61
N ARG A 10 -8.22 -21.34 27.94
CA ARG A 10 -7.81 -20.34 28.95
C ARG A 10 -6.43 -20.61 29.57
N LEU A 11 -5.83 -21.77 29.34
CA LEU A 11 -4.53 -22.14 29.92
C LEU A 11 -3.33 -21.70 29.07
N VAL A 12 -3.50 -21.55 27.75
CA VAL A 12 -2.41 -21.10 26.85
C VAL A 12 -2.16 -19.59 26.95
N ALA A 13 -3.18 -18.80 27.30
CA ALA A 13 -3.06 -17.34 27.44
C ALA A 13 -2.21 -16.91 28.66
N LEU A 14 -2.09 -17.76 29.68
CA LEU A 14 -1.33 -17.47 30.91
C LEU A 14 0.18 -17.73 30.78
N LEU A 15 0.62 -18.51 29.78
CA LEU A 15 2.04 -18.85 29.59
C LEU A 15 2.81 -17.83 28.72
N LEU A 16 2.11 -16.99 27.94
CA LEU A 16 2.74 -15.99 27.06
C LEU A 16 3.09 -14.66 27.75
N LEU A 17 2.58 -14.41 28.97
CA LEU A 17 2.81 -13.15 29.68
C LEU A 17 4.13 -13.10 30.48
N CYS A 18 4.88 -14.21 30.58
CA CYS A 18 6.11 -14.29 31.38
C CYS A 18 7.41 -14.06 30.60
N CYS A 19 7.37 -13.77 29.30
CA CYS A 19 8.58 -13.57 28.48
C CYS A 19 9.02 -12.10 28.34
N LEU A 20 8.59 -11.23 29.26
CA LEU A 20 8.78 -9.77 29.17
C LEU A 20 9.68 -9.22 30.29
N PHE A 21 10.80 -9.89 30.59
CA PHE A 21 11.87 -9.29 31.39
C PHE A 21 13.23 -9.81 30.92
N GLY A 22 14.01 -8.95 30.26
CA GLY A 22 15.37 -9.28 29.87
C GLY A 22 16.12 -8.14 29.17
N ALA A 23 17.08 -7.58 29.89
CA ALA A 23 18.23 -6.77 29.44
C ALA A 23 18.04 -5.27 29.16
N ALA A 24 18.49 -4.46 30.12
CA ALA A 24 19.20 -3.21 29.83
C ALA A 24 20.27 -2.97 30.93
N VAL A 25 21.50 -3.42 30.67
CA VAL A 25 22.70 -2.96 31.38
C VAL A 25 23.70 -2.53 30.33
N THR A 26 23.89 -1.22 30.19
CA THR A 26 25.12 -0.66 29.63
C THR A 26 25.57 0.47 30.55
N ALA A 27 26.56 0.16 31.38
CA ALA A 27 27.48 1.15 31.93
C ALA A 27 28.51 1.50 30.83
N GLY A 28 28.90 2.76 30.71
CA GLY A 28 29.97 3.12 29.76
C GLY A 28 30.19 4.60 29.49
N CYS A 29 30.74 5.31 30.48
CA CYS A 29 31.81 6.30 30.39
C CYS A 29 32.06 7.02 29.04
N THR A 30 31.79 8.32 28.99
CA THR A 30 32.67 9.36 28.41
C THR A 30 32.31 10.66 29.17
N GLY A 31 33.16 11.57 29.55
CA GLY A 31 34.58 11.82 29.39
C GLY A 31 34.78 13.22 29.99
N THR A 32 35.76 13.36 30.85
CA THR A 32 36.13 14.60 31.54
C THR A 32 36.30 15.80 30.61
N SER A 33 35.72 16.92 31.04
CA SER A 33 36.20 18.31 30.94
C SER A 33 37.21 18.66 29.84
N ALA A 34 36.80 19.53 28.93
CA ALA A 34 37.68 20.53 28.34
C ALA A 34 36.87 21.78 27.97
N GLU A 35 36.89 22.77 28.86
CA GLU A 35 36.78 24.19 28.48
C GLU A 35 38.17 24.66 28.05
N PRO A 36 38.28 25.33 26.89
CA PRO A 36 38.90 26.65 26.91
C PRO A 36 38.12 27.71 26.12
N GLU A 37 38.28 28.94 26.62
CA GLU A 37 37.75 30.25 26.24
C GLU A 37 37.65 30.63 24.74
N PRO A 38 36.87 31.69 24.42
CA PRO A 38 36.37 32.00 23.09
C PRO A 38 37.37 32.78 22.24
N GLN A 39 37.55 32.34 20.99
CA GLN A 39 38.16 33.16 19.94
C GLN A 39 37.08 33.52 18.93
N VAL A 40 36.79 34.83 18.80
CA VAL A 40 35.92 35.41 17.78
C VAL A 40 36.71 35.47 16.47
N PRO A 41 36.27 34.81 15.37
CA PRO A 41 36.72 35.16 14.03
C PRO A 41 35.65 36.05 13.40
N THR A 42 36.03 37.27 13.06
CA THR A 42 35.30 38.16 12.16
C THR A 42 34.84 37.39 10.93
N SER A 43 33.54 37.13 10.82
CA SER A 43 32.94 36.44 9.67
C SER A 43 32.65 37.47 8.59
N GLU A 44 33.50 37.51 7.58
CA GLU A 44 33.23 38.19 6.31
C GLU A 44 32.13 37.38 5.60
N ALA A 45 30.89 37.87 5.66
CA ALA A 45 29.74 37.18 5.10
C ALA A 45 29.82 37.18 3.55
N THR A 46 30.27 36.06 3.00
CA THR A 46 30.01 35.71 1.60
C THR A 46 28.49 35.60 1.42
N PRO A 47 27.87 36.29 0.44
CA PRO A 47 26.45 36.12 0.17
C PRO A 47 26.18 34.66 -0.18
N GLY A 48 25.53 33.94 0.74
CA GLY A 48 25.11 32.57 0.52
C GLY A 48 24.20 32.55 -0.71
N ALA A 49 24.64 31.85 -1.76
CA ALA A 49 23.76 31.50 -2.86
C ALA A 49 22.58 30.74 -2.24
N HIS A 50 21.41 31.37 -2.22
CA HIS A 50 20.19 30.70 -1.81
C HIS A 50 19.87 29.65 -2.87
N THR A 51 20.35 28.43 -2.66
CA THR A 51 19.87 27.26 -3.38
C THR A 51 18.40 27.13 -3.01
N ILE A 52 17.52 27.47 -3.95
CA ILE A 52 16.09 27.19 -3.84
C ILE A 52 15.99 25.67 -3.81
N TYR A 53 15.84 25.09 -2.61
CA TYR A 53 15.59 23.68 -2.42
C TYR A 53 14.21 23.38 -3.00
N SER A 54 14.17 22.71 -4.16
CA SER A 54 12.92 22.16 -4.70
C SER A 54 12.54 20.95 -3.84
N PRO A 55 11.42 20.98 -3.11
CA PRO A 55 11.17 20.06 -2.00
C PRO A 55 10.63 18.68 -2.41
N ALA A 56 10.40 18.41 -3.70
CA ALA A 56 9.90 17.12 -4.14
C ALA A 56 11.02 16.36 -4.86
N GLY A 57 11.54 15.31 -4.21
CA GLY A 57 12.27 14.27 -4.92
C GLY A 57 11.35 13.55 -5.92
N PRO A 58 11.91 12.64 -6.74
CA PRO A 58 11.12 11.93 -7.75
C PRO A 58 9.89 11.27 -7.14
N LYS A 59 8.72 11.44 -7.77
CA LYS A 59 7.43 10.96 -7.27
C LYS A 59 6.73 10.08 -8.32
N PRO A 60 6.15 8.93 -7.91
CA PRO A 60 5.34 8.16 -8.84
C PRO A 60 4.05 8.91 -9.19
N SER A 61 3.53 8.64 -10.38
CA SER A 61 2.25 9.15 -10.88
C SER A 61 1.68 8.08 -11.78
N PHE A 62 0.41 7.72 -11.61
CA PHE A 62 -0.16 6.60 -12.34
C PHE A 62 -1.23 7.05 -13.32
N SER A 63 -1.18 6.50 -14.53
CA SER A 63 -2.33 6.40 -15.41
C SER A 63 -2.76 4.95 -15.54
N ALA A 64 -4.03 4.75 -15.85
CA ALA A 64 -4.58 3.42 -16.01
C ALA A 64 -5.69 3.41 -17.06
N SER A 65 -5.85 2.25 -17.70
CA SER A 65 -6.94 1.95 -18.61
C SER A 65 -7.45 0.55 -18.32
N VAL A 66 -8.73 0.31 -18.63
CA VAL A 66 -9.38 -0.95 -18.35
C VAL A 66 -10.28 -1.34 -19.52
N THR A 67 -10.29 -2.64 -19.85
CA THR A 67 -11.14 -3.16 -20.92
C THR A 67 -12.59 -3.20 -20.49
N THR A 68 -13.51 -3.21 -21.46
CA THR A 68 -14.90 -3.57 -21.21
C THR A 68 -14.96 -4.94 -20.54
N PRO A 69 -15.74 -5.13 -19.45
CA PRO A 69 -15.91 -6.43 -18.82
C PRO A 69 -16.50 -7.47 -19.77
N GLU A 70 -15.83 -8.60 -19.93
CA GLU A 70 -16.30 -9.72 -20.74
C GLU A 70 -17.10 -10.69 -19.86
N LYS A 71 -18.38 -10.89 -20.18
CA LYS A 71 -19.27 -11.79 -19.41
C LYS A 71 -19.05 -13.24 -19.81
N HIS A 72 -18.88 -14.10 -18.82
CA HIS A 72 -18.82 -15.55 -18.95
C HIS A 72 -19.85 -16.24 -18.06
N MET A 73 -20.25 -17.45 -18.47
CA MET A 73 -21.18 -18.28 -17.72
C MET A 73 -20.45 -19.50 -17.16
N ARG A 74 -20.64 -19.78 -15.88
CA ARG A 74 -20.15 -20.99 -15.22
C ARG A 74 -21.08 -22.18 -15.52
N SER A 75 -20.59 -23.39 -15.25
CA SER A 75 -21.38 -24.62 -15.37
C SER A 75 -22.55 -24.71 -14.41
N ASP A 76 -22.51 -23.96 -13.29
CA ASP A 76 -23.60 -23.87 -12.31
C ASP A 76 -24.68 -22.83 -12.68
N GLY A 77 -24.55 -22.17 -13.83
CA GLY A 77 -25.47 -21.13 -14.30
C GLY A 77 -25.20 -19.73 -13.74
N SER A 78 -24.22 -19.56 -12.85
CA SER A 78 -23.78 -18.23 -12.40
C SER A 78 -22.92 -17.54 -13.47
N CYS A 79 -22.79 -16.21 -13.36
CA CYS A 79 -21.95 -15.43 -14.26
C CYS A 79 -20.71 -14.88 -13.55
N TYR A 80 -19.69 -14.59 -14.34
CA TYR A 80 -18.53 -13.83 -13.93
C TYR A 80 -18.03 -12.96 -15.07
N TRP A 81 -17.21 -11.97 -14.74
CA TRP A 81 -16.63 -11.07 -15.71
C TRP A 81 -15.11 -11.21 -15.69
N ILE A 82 -14.51 -11.20 -16.88
CA ILE A 82 -13.07 -11.05 -17.07
C ILE A 82 -12.80 -9.59 -17.43
N VAL A 83 -11.83 -9.00 -16.75
CA VAL A 83 -11.42 -7.61 -16.95
C VAL A 83 -9.90 -7.56 -17.02
N THR A 84 -9.36 -6.86 -18.02
CA THR A 84 -7.92 -6.59 -18.12
C THR A 84 -7.68 -5.10 -17.97
N GLY A 85 -6.71 -4.73 -17.13
CA GLY A 85 -6.29 -3.35 -16.95
C GLY A 85 -4.81 -3.18 -17.24
N THR A 86 -4.47 -2.02 -17.78
CA THR A 86 -3.08 -1.59 -17.97
C THR A 86 -2.84 -0.41 -17.05
N VAL A 87 -1.77 -0.47 -16.25
CA VAL A 87 -1.32 0.61 -15.37
C VAL A 87 0.07 1.04 -15.83
N THR A 88 0.29 2.35 -15.89
CA THR A 88 1.59 2.95 -16.23
C THR A 88 1.99 3.89 -15.11
N ASN A 89 3.26 3.84 -14.68
CA ASN A 89 3.82 4.86 -13.80
C ASN A 89 4.47 5.94 -14.66
N ASP A 90 3.72 6.99 -14.96
CA ASP A 90 4.15 8.17 -15.71
C ASP A 90 4.98 9.16 -14.86
N GLY A 91 5.17 8.86 -13.57
CA GLY A 91 5.99 9.66 -12.66
C GLY A 91 7.49 9.57 -12.97
N ASP A 92 8.25 10.48 -12.39
CA ASP A 92 9.72 10.51 -12.47
C ASP A 92 10.39 9.66 -11.37
N GLY A 93 9.61 9.13 -10.42
CA GLY A 93 10.06 8.25 -9.35
C GLY A 93 9.42 6.85 -9.38
N PRO A 94 10.11 5.83 -8.83
CA PRO A 94 9.51 4.51 -8.65
C PRO A 94 8.47 4.51 -7.53
N ALA A 95 7.50 3.60 -7.60
CA ALA A 95 6.56 3.32 -6.52
C ALA A 95 6.90 2.00 -5.82
N ARG A 96 6.72 2.00 -4.50
CA ARG A 96 6.75 0.79 -3.67
C ARG A 96 5.34 0.45 -3.25
N ASN A 97 5.03 -0.85 -3.18
CA ASN A 97 3.76 -1.36 -2.67
C ASN A 97 2.54 -0.66 -3.28
N ALA A 98 2.52 -0.53 -4.61
CA ALA A 98 1.34 0.01 -5.29
C ALA A 98 0.17 -0.96 -5.14
N VAL A 99 -0.98 -0.43 -4.78
CA VAL A 99 -2.23 -1.16 -4.58
C VAL A 99 -3.16 -0.80 -5.73
N ILE A 100 -3.44 -1.79 -6.56
CA ILE A 100 -4.26 -1.65 -7.76
C ILE A 100 -5.61 -2.29 -7.46
N ARG A 101 -6.66 -1.49 -7.45
CA ARG A 101 -8.03 -1.92 -7.20
C ARG A 101 -8.79 -1.93 -8.50
N PHE A 102 -9.25 -3.10 -8.91
CA PHE A 102 -10.24 -3.23 -9.96
C PHE A 102 -11.62 -3.24 -9.32
N MET A 103 -12.57 -2.51 -9.89
CA MET A 103 -13.94 -2.41 -9.40
C MET A 103 -14.90 -2.75 -10.53
N LEU A 104 -15.82 -3.68 -10.28
CA LEU A 104 -16.95 -3.93 -11.18
C LEU A 104 -18.11 -3.04 -10.72
N VAL A 105 -18.54 -2.10 -11.57
CA VAL A 105 -19.57 -1.11 -11.25
C VAL A 105 -20.82 -1.41 -12.06
N ASP A 106 -21.96 -1.51 -11.38
CA ASP A 106 -23.27 -1.75 -11.99
C ASP A 106 -23.74 -0.50 -12.73
N ASP A 107 -24.01 -0.62 -14.04
CA ASP A 107 -24.31 0.53 -14.91
C ASP A 107 -25.65 1.23 -14.58
N GLU A 108 -26.60 0.50 -13.99
CA GLU A 108 -27.92 1.04 -13.67
C GLU A 108 -27.90 1.81 -12.36
N SER A 109 -27.27 1.23 -11.34
CA SER A 109 -27.23 1.79 -9.99
C SER A 109 -26.01 2.65 -9.71
N ASN A 110 -24.98 2.57 -10.55
CA ASN A 110 -23.66 3.16 -10.35
C ASN A 110 -23.00 2.74 -9.03
N MET A 111 -23.33 1.53 -8.55
CA MET A 111 -22.80 0.97 -7.30
C MET A 111 -21.71 -0.04 -7.61
N ILE A 112 -20.64 -0.03 -6.79
CA ILE A 112 -19.59 -1.03 -6.86
C ILE A 112 -20.17 -2.38 -6.42
N ARG A 113 -20.20 -3.34 -7.34
CA ARG A 113 -20.65 -4.71 -7.07
C ARG A 113 -19.55 -5.55 -6.44
N ALA A 114 -18.33 -5.41 -6.94
CA ALA A 114 -17.19 -6.19 -6.50
C ALA A 114 -15.90 -5.39 -6.64
N THR A 115 -14.92 -5.69 -5.78
CA THR A 115 -13.58 -5.10 -5.83
C THR A 115 -12.55 -6.20 -5.68
N GLU A 116 -11.59 -6.24 -6.61
CA GLU A 116 -10.42 -7.09 -6.52
C GLU A 116 -9.18 -6.23 -6.36
N THR A 117 -8.22 -6.68 -5.55
CA THR A 117 -7.02 -5.91 -5.23
C THR A 117 -5.77 -6.69 -5.58
N ILE A 118 -4.88 -6.06 -6.35
CA ILE A 118 -3.57 -6.59 -6.71
C ILE A 118 -2.50 -5.71 -6.08
N LEU A 119 -1.53 -6.34 -5.43
CA LEU A 119 -0.35 -5.67 -4.92
C LEU A 119 0.78 -5.76 -5.95
N ALA A 120 1.32 -4.62 -6.34
CA ALA A 120 2.53 -4.48 -7.11
C ALA A 120 3.65 -3.97 -6.19
N PRO A 121 4.53 -4.86 -5.67
CA PRO A 121 5.56 -4.48 -4.69
C PRO A 121 6.52 -3.40 -5.20
N TRP A 122 6.73 -3.37 -6.51
CA TRP A 122 7.59 -2.41 -7.17
C TRP A 122 7.03 -2.02 -8.54
N PHE A 123 7.10 -0.73 -8.84
CA PHE A 123 6.73 -0.13 -10.13
C PHE A 123 7.78 0.92 -10.51
N GLN A 124 8.60 0.65 -11.53
CA GLN A 124 9.62 1.62 -11.97
C GLN A 124 8.97 2.84 -12.62
N ALA A 125 9.67 3.98 -12.64
CA ALA A 125 9.30 5.12 -13.47
C ALA A 125 9.29 4.72 -14.95
N GLY A 126 8.23 5.08 -15.68
CA GLY A 126 7.99 4.72 -17.08
C GLY A 126 7.60 3.26 -17.33
N GLU A 127 7.50 2.42 -16.30
CA GLU A 127 7.05 1.03 -16.46
C GLU A 127 5.56 0.99 -16.82
N THR A 128 5.15 -0.03 -17.56
CA THR A 128 3.74 -0.35 -17.82
C THR A 128 3.51 -1.82 -17.49
N LYS A 129 2.45 -2.12 -16.75
CA LYS A 129 2.06 -3.49 -16.38
C LYS A 129 0.62 -3.76 -16.76
N ILE A 130 0.37 -5.00 -17.15
CA ILE A 130 -0.96 -5.51 -17.47
C ILE A 130 -1.39 -6.45 -16.36
N PHE A 131 -2.63 -6.32 -15.92
CA PHE A 131 -3.24 -7.14 -14.90
C PHE A 131 -4.60 -7.64 -15.39
N THR A 132 -4.95 -8.86 -15.01
CA THR A 132 -6.23 -9.45 -15.38
C THR A 132 -6.93 -9.98 -14.13
N ILE A 133 -8.21 -9.66 -14.01
CA ILE A 133 -9.12 -10.28 -13.06
C ILE A 133 -9.96 -11.29 -13.85
N ASP A 134 -9.75 -12.57 -13.60
CA ASP A 134 -10.35 -13.65 -14.37
C ASP A 134 -11.75 -14.06 -13.90
N ALA A 135 -12.25 -13.51 -12.79
CA ALA A 135 -13.49 -13.98 -12.16
C ALA A 135 -14.22 -12.94 -11.28
N PHE A 136 -14.49 -11.74 -11.80
CA PHE A 136 -15.33 -10.79 -11.06
C PHE A 136 -16.74 -11.34 -10.83
N PRO A 137 -17.26 -11.37 -9.59
CA PRO A 137 -18.62 -11.81 -9.32
C PRO A 137 -19.63 -10.70 -9.63
N GLY A 138 -20.73 -11.06 -10.30
CA GLY A 138 -21.84 -10.17 -10.63
C GLY A 138 -23.10 -10.96 -10.96
N ASP A 139 -24.21 -10.26 -11.14
CA ASP A 139 -25.51 -10.85 -11.45
C ASP A 139 -25.71 -10.94 -12.97
N CYS A 140 -26.18 -12.10 -13.46
CA CYS A 140 -26.20 -12.42 -14.90
C CYS A 140 -27.07 -11.47 -15.75
N ASP A 141 -28.07 -10.83 -15.18
CA ASP A 141 -29.05 -9.97 -15.86
C ASP A 141 -28.66 -8.49 -15.82
N ARG A 142 -27.47 -8.15 -15.32
CA ARG A 142 -26.98 -6.78 -15.19
C ARG A 142 -25.90 -6.46 -16.22
N GLN A 143 -25.72 -5.17 -16.48
CA GLN A 143 -24.61 -4.62 -17.24
C GLN A 143 -23.64 -3.93 -16.30
N TYR A 144 -22.36 -4.01 -16.64
CA TYR A 144 -21.29 -3.51 -15.81
C TYR A 144 -20.21 -2.85 -16.68
N HIS A 145 -19.60 -1.80 -16.14
CA HIS A 145 -18.29 -1.35 -16.54
C HIS A 145 -17.27 -1.66 -15.44
N ALA A 146 -15.99 -1.60 -15.80
CA ALA A 146 -14.91 -1.71 -14.84
C ALA A 146 -14.24 -0.35 -14.63
N GLU A 147 -13.78 -0.13 -13.41
CA GLU A 147 -12.92 0.97 -13.04
C GLU A 147 -11.64 0.43 -12.41
N ILE A 148 -10.58 1.23 -12.47
CA ILE A 148 -9.29 0.92 -11.87
C ILE A 148 -8.81 2.11 -11.06
N ASP A 149 -8.46 1.87 -9.80
CA ASP A 149 -7.85 2.85 -8.90
C ASP A 149 -6.47 2.37 -8.47
N VAL A 150 -5.51 3.29 -8.39
CA VAL A 150 -4.12 2.98 -8.05
C VAL A 150 -3.66 3.90 -6.93
N THR A 151 -3.27 3.30 -5.81
CA THR A 151 -2.70 4.00 -4.65
C THR A 151 -1.30 3.46 -4.36
N HIS A 152 -0.46 4.24 -3.70
CA HIS A 152 0.91 3.84 -3.33
C HIS A 152 1.27 4.37 -1.94
N ASP A 153 2.31 3.81 -1.33
CA ASP A 153 2.85 4.22 -0.03
C ASP A 153 1.78 4.33 1.08
N ILE A 154 0.88 3.34 1.14
CA ILE A 154 -0.08 3.21 2.25
C ILE A 154 0.74 2.90 3.53
N PRO A 155 0.66 3.74 4.58
CA PRO A 155 1.45 3.61 5.82
C PRO A 155 1.25 2.29 6.57
#